data_AF-F0BE60-F1
#
_entry.id   AF-F0BE60-F1
#
_cell.length_a   1.000
_cell.length_b   1.000
_cell.length_c   1.000
_cell.angle_alpha   90.00
_cell.angle_beta   90.00
_cell.angle_gamma   90.00
#
_symmetry.space_group_name_H-M   'P 1'
#
loop_
_entity.id
_entity.type
_entity.pdbx_description
1 polymer ?
#
loop_
_entity_poly.entity_id
_entity_poly.type
_entity_poly.pdbx_seq_one_letter_code
_entity_poly.pdbx_strand_id
1 'polypeptide(L)'
;MMQSKSSRWPWLLAVPLIAGAAWWLFRGPSDPSGAVPTPISQTASAVAAAVAPSPPAPAGPRHPVQTPSADAADAAIPALAQSDAAAWQALLDLVQQDEALSIVLRAHLIERVVVMVDNLTQPSMSRRASVLQAVPGELQVSSVADRSVIDQANAARYAPYVAAFTSVDAQALVRSYVRFYPLFQQAYANLGAPDRYFNDRVIDVIDHLLRTPEPNQPIAVVRDARGRYLFADPALEAASVGQKALLRLGPTQAAAVKAQLQAIRAALLQSR
;
A
#
# COMPACT_ATOMS: atom_id res chain seq x y z
N MET A 1 41.40 32.60 8.17
CA MET A 1 40.66 33.75 7.61
C MET A 1 39.83 33.22 6.45
N MET A 2 38.57 32.81 6.60
CA MET A 2 37.37 33.65 6.82
C MET A 2 37.42 34.93 5.99
N GLN A 3 36.65 35.03 4.90
CA GLN A 3 35.27 35.53 4.97
C GLN A 3 34.52 35.39 3.64
N SER A 4 33.23 35.07 3.81
CA SER A 4 32.12 34.99 2.87
C SER A 4 31.73 36.31 2.20
N LYS A 5 30.98 36.25 1.09
CA LYS A 5 29.64 36.87 1.05
C LYS A 5 28.73 36.32 -0.05
N SER A 6 27.50 36.10 0.38
CA SER A 6 26.26 35.76 -0.32
C SER A 6 25.91 36.65 -1.51
N SER A 7 25.14 36.13 -2.46
CA SER A 7 23.84 36.73 -2.82
C SER A 7 22.99 35.74 -3.62
N ARG A 8 21.92 35.24 -3.00
CA ARG A 8 20.51 35.56 -3.30
C ARG A 8 19.98 34.91 -4.59
N TRP A 9 19.20 33.87 -4.35
CA TRP A 9 17.98 33.59 -5.09
C TRP A 9 17.20 34.90 -5.37
N PRO A 10 16.58 35.02 -6.55
CA PRO A 10 15.12 35.00 -6.49
C PRO A 10 14.50 34.13 -7.58
N TRP A 11 13.52 33.35 -7.15
CA TRP A 11 12.53 32.67 -7.97
C TRP A 11 11.95 33.68 -8.94
N LEU A 12 11.80 33.36 -10.24
CA LEU A 12 10.74 33.94 -11.09
C LEU A 12 10.68 33.46 -12.56
N LEU A 13 11.36 32.39 -13.00
CA LEU A 13 11.24 31.94 -14.41
C LEU A 13 11.15 30.42 -14.59
N ALA A 14 10.23 29.77 -13.86
CA ALA A 14 9.77 28.42 -14.24
C ALA A 14 8.28 28.18 -13.97
N VAL A 15 7.49 29.23 -13.74
CA VAL A 15 6.05 29.14 -13.47
C VAL A 15 5.15 29.21 -14.72
N PRO A 16 5.57 29.64 -15.94
CA PRO A 16 4.68 29.53 -17.11
C PRO A 16 4.87 28.27 -17.98
N LEU A 17 5.79 27.35 -17.65
CA LEU A 17 6.06 26.16 -18.48
C LEU A 17 5.19 24.93 -18.14
N ILE A 18 4.50 24.93 -17.00
CA ILE A 18 3.60 23.83 -16.61
C ILE A 18 2.14 24.12 -17.02
N ALA A 19 1.79 25.38 -17.31
CA ALA A 19 0.45 25.76 -17.78
C ALA A 19 0.21 25.46 -19.28
N GLY A 20 1.25 25.26 -20.09
CA GLY A 20 1.12 24.96 -21.53
C GLY A 20 0.79 23.50 -21.85
N ALA A 21 1.21 22.55 -21.01
CA ALA A 21 1.01 21.12 -21.24
C ALA A 21 -0.41 20.63 -20.91
N ALA A 22 -1.15 21.38 -20.07
CA ALA A 22 -2.54 21.08 -19.72
C ALA A 22 -3.56 21.53 -20.79
N TRP A 23 -3.20 22.50 -21.65
CA TRP A 23 -4.11 23.07 -22.65
C TRP A 23 -4.24 22.22 -23.94
N TRP A 24 -3.21 21.42 -24.27
CA TRP A 24 -3.19 20.62 -25.49
C TRP A 24 -3.88 19.25 -25.35
N LEU A 25 -3.94 18.69 -24.13
CA LEU A 25 -4.60 17.40 -23.86
C LEU A 25 -6.14 17.47 -23.79
N PHE A 26 -6.73 18.67 -23.82
CA PHE A 26 -8.19 18.88 -23.77
C PHE A 26 -8.80 19.39 -25.08
N ARG A 27 -8.10 19.30 -26.23
CA ARG A 27 -8.70 19.58 -27.55
C ARG A 27 -8.97 18.28 -28.33
N GLY A 28 -10.18 17.76 -28.14
CA GLY A 28 -10.85 16.78 -29.01
C GLY A 28 -12.37 17.10 -29.06
N PRO A 29 -13.08 16.76 -30.15
CA PRO A 29 -14.12 17.62 -30.73
C PRO A 29 -15.40 17.71 -29.90
N SER A 30 -15.85 18.93 -29.61
CA SER A 30 -17.20 19.21 -29.12
C SER A 30 -18.13 19.46 -30.32
N ASP A 31 -19.12 18.59 -30.51
CA ASP A 31 -20.28 18.90 -31.34
C ASP A 31 -21.12 20.01 -30.69
N PRO A 32 -21.61 21.01 -31.46
CA PRO A 32 -22.39 22.12 -30.93
C PRO A 32 -23.90 21.85 -31.08
N SER A 33 -24.59 21.72 -29.96
CA SER A 33 -26.00 22.06 -29.78
C SER A 33 -26.23 22.16 -28.27
N GLY A 34 -26.60 23.28 -27.68
CA GLY A 34 -27.49 24.32 -28.17
C GLY A 34 -28.62 24.41 -27.15
N ALA A 35 -28.87 25.64 -26.67
CA ALA A 35 -29.94 26.09 -25.77
C ALA A 35 -29.60 26.13 -24.26
N VAL A 36 -29.28 27.35 -23.82
CA VAL A 36 -29.49 27.82 -22.45
C VAL A 36 -30.96 28.19 -22.30
N PRO A 37 -31.62 27.85 -21.18
CA PRO A 37 -32.61 28.75 -20.63
C PRO A 37 -32.20 29.32 -19.26
N THR A 38 -32.53 30.60 -19.15
CA THR A 38 -32.46 31.55 -18.04
C THR A 38 -32.90 31.03 -16.65
N PRO A 39 -32.41 31.67 -15.57
CA PRO A 39 -32.81 31.35 -14.20
C PRO A 39 -34.23 31.83 -13.94
N ILE A 40 -35.08 30.93 -13.42
CA ILE A 40 -36.37 31.30 -12.87
C ILE A 40 -36.18 31.36 -11.35
N SER A 41 -36.12 32.59 -10.82
CA SER A 41 -36.44 32.83 -9.42
C SER A 41 -37.94 32.55 -9.23
N GLN A 42 -38.27 31.58 -8.39
CA GLN A 42 -39.57 31.56 -7.72
C GLN A 42 -39.39 31.20 -6.24
N THR A 43 -39.73 32.19 -5.44
CA THR A 43 -39.94 32.15 -4.00
C THR A 43 -41.17 31.33 -3.61
N ALA A 44 -41.11 30.82 -2.38
CA ALA A 44 -42.21 30.53 -1.45
C ALA A 44 -43.03 29.23 -1.61
N SER A 45 -42.82 28.32 -0.65
CA SER A 45 -43.82 27.81 0.32
C SER A 45 -43.24 26.56 0.98
N ALA A 46 -42.90 26.59 2.27
CA ALA A 46 -43.81 26.33 3.40
C ALA A 46 -44.31 24.87 3.46
N VAL A 47 -44.02 24.25 4.61
CA VAL A 47 -44.53 22.98 5.17
C VAL A 47 -43.88 21.69 4.68
N ALA A 48 -42.89 21.22 5.44
CA ALA A 48 -42.90 19.89 6.06
C ALA A 48 -41.70 19.77 7.00
N ALA A 49 -41.95 19.90 8.30
CA ALA A 49 -41.08 19.34 9.31
C ALA A 49 -41.19 17.81 9.22
N ALA A 50 -40.49 17.23 8.24
CA ALA A 50 -40.19 15.81 8.23
C ALA A 50 -38.94 15.64 9.09
N VAL A 51 -39.10 14.99 10.24
CA VAL A 51 -38.00 14.43 11.03
C VAL A 51 -37.24 13.49 10.10
N ALA A 52 -36.19 14.00 9.47
CA ALA A 52 -35.23 13.15 8.78
C ALA A 52 -34.62 12.25 9.87
N PRO A 53 -34.63 10.92 9.71
CA PRO A 53 -33.85 10.06 10.59
C PRO A 53 -32.40 10.55 10.52
N SER A 54 -31.80 10.81 11.68
CA SER A 54 -30.39 11.15 11.76
C SER A 54 -29.58 10.09 10.98
N PRO A 55 -28.57 10.50 10.19
CA PRO A 55 -27.67 9.55 9.55
C PRO A 55 -27.19 8.53 10.59
N PRO A 56 -27.14 7.23 10.29
CA PRO A 56 -26.59 6.27 11.22
C PRO A 56 -25.19 6.74 11.63
N ALA A 57 -24.95 6.79 12.94
CA ALA A 57 -23.63 7.16 13.46
C ALA A 57 -22.57 6.29 12.75
N PRO A 58 -21.42 6.86 12.34
CA PRO A 58 -20.38 6.09 11.71
C PRO A 58 -20.04 4.91 12.62
N ALA A 59 -20.17 3.69 12.09
CA ALA A 59 -19.78 2.49 12.82
C ALA A 59 -18.30 2.66 13.19
N GLY A 60 -17.99 2.62 14.49
CA GLY A 60 -16.61 2.71 14.97
C GLY A 60 -15.72 1.58 14.43
N PRO A 61 -14.42 1.61 14.73
CA PRO A 61 -13.48 0.61 14.22
C PRO A 61 -13.87 -0.81 14.65
N ARG A 62 -13.83 -1.77 13.72
CA ARG A 62 -14.02 -3.20 14.07
C ARG A 62 -12.86 -3.75 14.89
N HIS A 63 -11.68 -3.20 14.65
CA HIS A 63 -10.42 -3.56 15.29
C HIS A 63 -9.75 -2.29 15.84
N PRO A 64 -10.22 -1.77 16.99
CA PRO A 64 -9.61 -0.60 17.61
C PRO A 64 -8.15 -0.90 17.96
N VAL A 65 -7.32 0.14 17.93
CA VAL A 65 -5.93 0.10 18.38
C VAL A 65 -5.84 0.95 19.63
N GLN A 66 -5.30 0.40 20.72
CA GLN A 66 -4.99 1.21 21.89
C GLN A 66 -3.80 2.12 21.57
N THR A 67 -4.07 3.36 21.15
CA THR A 67 -3.03 4.38 21.14
C THR A 67 -2.74 4.79 22.58
N PRO A 68 -1.46 4.86 23.01
CA PRO A 68 -1.12 5.41 24.30
C PRO A 68 -1.82 6.76 24.50
N SER A 69 -2.38 7.00 25.69
CA SER A 69 -2.92 8.31 26.05
C SER A 69 -1.86 9.39 25.78
N ALA A 70 -2.28 10.61 25.42
CA ALA A 70 -1.38 11.74 25.21
C ALA A 70 -0.42 11.97 26.41
N ASP A 71 -0.82 11.56 27.61
CA ASP A 71 -0.02 11.63 28.84
C ASP A 71 1.08 10.55 28.96
N ALA A 72 1.01 9.48 28.16
CA ALA A 72 2.02 8.41 28.10
C ALA A 72 2.92 8.53 26.85
N ALA A 73 2.90 9.68 26.17
CA ALA A 73 3.65 9.93 24.95
C ALA A 73 5.16 9.97 25.21
N ASP A 74 5.80 8.81 25.11
CA ASP A 74 7.23 8.69 24.92
C ASP A 74 7.62 9.37 23.60
N ALA A 75 8.30 10.52 23.69
CA ALA A 75 8.78 11.41 22.62
C ALA A 75 7.82 11.62 21.45
N ALA A 76 7.17 12.80 21.39
CA ALA A 76 6.31 13.25 20.29
C ALA A 76 6.77 12.71 18.92
N ILE A 77 6.03 11.73 18.39
CA ILE A 77 6.33 11.16 17.08
C ILE A 77 6.27 12.31 16.07
N PRO A 78 7.27 12.44 15.17
CA PRO A 78 7.28 13.52 14.19
C PRO A 78 5.99 13.52 13.36
N ALA A 79 5.59 14.70 12.88
CA ALA A 79 4.50 14.80 11.92
C ALA A 79 4.75 13.90 10.70
N LEU A 80 3.70 13.41 10.04
CA LEU A 80 3.79 12.46 8.92
C LEU A 80 4.86 12.85 7.88
N ALA A 81 4.87 14.12 7.45
CA ALA A 81 5.82 14.64 6.45
C ALA A 81 7.30 14.64 6.91
N GLN A 82 7.57 14.42 8.19
CA GLN A 82 8.91 14.38 8.82
C GLN A 82 9.18 13.02 9.48
N SER A 83 8.33 12.02 9.22
CA SER A 83 8.35 10.74 9.94
C SER A 83 9.35 9.71 9.37
N ASP A 84 9.87 9.93 8.15
CA ASP A 84 10.72 8.96 7.44
C ASP A 84 11.92 8.48 8.28
N ALA A 85 12.63 9.39 8.95
CA ALA A 85 13.79 9.02 9.76
C ALA A 85 13.41 8.17 10.98
N ALA A 86 12.30 8.52 11.65
CA ALA A 86 11.80 7.78 12.81
C ALA A 86 11.26 6.41 12.42
N ALA A 87 10.49 6.33 11.32
CA ALA A 87 9.97 5.08 10.80
C ALA A 87 11.08 4.16 10.29
N TRP A 88 12.11 4.73 9.65
CA TRP A 88 13.29 3.98 9.21
C TRP A 88 14.08 3.41 10.39
N GLN A 89 14.29 4.18 11.46
CA GLN A 89 14.95 3.69 12.66
C GLN A 89 14.18 2.54 13.30
N ALA A 90 12.85 2.68 13.43
CA ALA A 90 12.01 1.61 13.97
C ALA A 90 12.04 0.33 13.12
N LEU A 91 12.24 0.45 11.80
CA LEU A 91 12.43 -0.69 10.91
C LEU A 91 13.80 -1.36 11.12
N LEU A 92 14.86 -0.58 11.32
CA LEU A 92 16.20 -1.10 11.64
C LEU A 92 16.23 -1.85 12.98
N ASP A 93 15.47 -1.39 13.97
CA ASP A 93 15.36 -2.04 15.28
C ASP A 93 14.65 -3.42 15.19
N LEU A 94 13.84 -3.64 14.16
CA LEU A 94 13.09 -4.89 13.93
C LEU A 94 13.81 -5.86 12.99
N VAL A 95 14.49 -5.35 11.97
CA VAL A 95 15.08 -6.14 10.88
C VAL A 95 16.58 -5.94 10.88
N GLN A 96 17.31 -6.99 11.27
CA GLN A 96 18.77 -6.96 11.37
C GLN A 96 19.49 -7.36 10.07
N GLN A 97 18.75 -7.76 9.02
CA GLN A 97 19.33 -8.18 7.75
C GLN A 97 19.38 -7.01 6.73
N ASP A 98 20.55 -6.41 6.54
CA ASP A 98 20.76 -5.26 5.64
C ASP A 98 20.28 -5.50 4.20
N GLU A 99 20.51 -6.72 3.68
CA GLU A 99 20.09 -7.09 2.32
C GLU A 99 18.57 -6.99 2.15
N ALA A 100 17.79 -7.34 3.18
CA ALA A 100 16.34 -7.25 3.12
C ALA A 100 15.84 -5.81 3.07
N LEU A 101 16.57 -4.89 3.72
CA LEU A 101 16.26 -3.47 3.76
C LEU A 101 16.70 -2.72 2.49
N SER A 102 17.59 -3.30 1.69
CA SER A 102 18.14 -2.67 0.46
C SER A 102 17.08 -2.29 -0.57
N ILE A 103 15.96 -3.03 -0.62
CA ILE A 103 14.87 -2.78 -1.56
C ILE A 103 13.80 -1.84 -1.00
N VAL A 104 13.88 -1.42 0.26
CA VAL A 104 12.85 -0.59 0.89
C VAL A 104 13.06 0.87 0.50
N LEU A 105 12.01 1.50 -0.04
CA LEU A 105 12.02 2.93 -0.36
C LEU A 105 11.85 3.75 0.92
N ARG A 106 12.88 4.53 1.26
CA ARG A 106 12.92 5.31 2.52
C ARG A 106 12.04 6.56 2.52
N ALA A 107 11.85 7.20 1.37
CA ALA A 107 11.10 8.44 1.27
C ALA A 107 9.59 8.19 1.28
N HIS A 108 8.85 8.90 2.13
CA HIS A 108 7.42 8.72 2.38
C HIS A 108 7.10 7.30 2.83
N LEU A 109 7.88 6.76 3.76
CA LEU A 109 7.85 5.34 4.12
C LEU A 109 6.45 4.92 4.61
N ILE A 110 5.87 5.69 5.53
CA ILE A 110 4.55 5.41 6.10
C ILE A 110 3.47 5.48 5.01
N GLU A 111 3.45 6.55 4.22
CA GLU A 111 2.47 6.72 3.15
C GLU A 111 2.56 5.60 2.10
N ARG A 112 3.78 5.18 1.73
CA ARG A 112 3.98 4.06 0.79
C ARG A 112 3.54 2.73 1.37
N VAL A 113 3.78 2.47 2.65
CA VAL A 113 3.26 1.26 3.32
C VAL A 113 1.74 1.25 3.26
N VAL A 114 1.09 2.35 3.62
CA VAL A 114 -0.39 2.46 3.57
C VAL A 114 -0.91 2.21 2.17
N VAL A 115 -0.34 2.86 1.15
CA VAL A 115 -0.74 2.68 -0.25
C VAL A 115 -0.53 1.23 -0.69
N MET A 116 0.62 0.63 -0.38
CA MET A 116 0.91 -0.74 -0.77
C MET A 116 -0.09 -1.71 -0.14
N VAL A 117 -0.29 -1.63 1.19
CA VAL A 117 -1.23 -2.49 1.93
C VAL A 117 -2.64 -2.37 1.36
N ASP A 118 -3.12 -1.15 1.10
CA ASP A 118 -4.45 -0.93 0.53
C ASP A 118 -4.60 -1.49 -0.90
N ASN A 119 -3.49 -1.67 -1.63
CA ASN A 119 -3.51 -2.24 -2.98
C ASN A 119 -3.29 -3.76 -3.02
N LEU A 120 -2.92 -4.43 -1.91
CA LEU A 120 -2.60 -5.87 -1.94
C LEU A 120 -3.78 -6.78 -2.30
N THR A 121 -5.01 -6.32 -2.10
CA THR A 121 -6.23 -7.07 -2.49
C THR A 121 -6.71 -6.75 -3.90
N GLN A 122 -6.07 -5.82 -4.60
CA GLN A 122 -6.45 -5.43 -5.96
C GLN A 122 -5.90 -6.43 -6.99
N PRO A 123 -6.55 -6.59 -8.16
CA PRO A 123 -6.08 -7.50 -9.22
C PRO A 123 -4.75 -7.06 -9.84
N SER A 124 -4.43 -5.76 -9.75
CA SER A 124 -3.17 -5.18 -10.19
C SER A 124 -2.80 -3.95 -9.36
N MET A 125 -1.51 -3.62 -9.31
CA MET A 125 -0.98 -2.46 -8.61
C MET A 125 0.14 -1.83 -9.44
N SER A 126 0.18 -0.50 -9.51
CA SER A 126 1.28 0.20 -10.18
C SER A 126 2.58 0.07 -9.37
N ARG A 127 3.75 0.12 -10.02
CA ARG A 127 5.04 0.11 -9.29
C ARG A 127 5.17 1.27 -8.30
N ARG A 128 4.53 2.42 -8.57
CA ARG A 128 4.57 3.60 -7.70
C ARG A 128 3.85 3.37 -6.37
N ALA A 129 2.88 2.46 -6.34
CA ALA A 129 2.14 2.08 -5.13
C ALA A 129 2.89 1.07 -4.25
N SER A 130 4.06 0.58 -4.67
CA SER A 130 4.92 -0.28 -3.86
C SER A 130 5.84 0.54 -2.95
N VAL A 131 6.02 0.09 -1.70
CA VAL A 131 7.12 0.56 -0.82
C VAL A 131 8.44 -0.16 -1.12
N LEU A 132 8.37 -1.27 -1.86
CA LEU A 132 9.52 -2.06 -2.23
C LEU A 132 9.92 -1.80 -3.68
N GLN A 133 11.23 -1.69 -3.92
CA GLN A 133 11.83 -1.80 -5.23
C GLN A 133 11.63 -3.22 -5.80
N ALA A 134 11.82 -3.37 -7.11
CA ALA A 134 11.78 -4.68 -7.72
C ALA A 134 12.97 -5.51 -7.21
N VAL A 135 12.68 -6.73 -6.74
CA VAL A 135 13.73 -7.72 -6.45
C VAL A 135 14.55 -7.94 -7.73
N PRO A 136 15.90 -7.86 -7.68
CA PRO A 136 16.75 -8.02 -8.85
C PRO A 136 16.47 -9.30 -9.65
N GLY A 137 16.71 -9.23 -10.96
CA GLY A 137 16.50 -10.33 -11.90
C GLY A 137 15.04 -10.52 -12.36
N GLU A 138 14.86 -11.51 -13.23
CA GLU A 138 13.56 -11.88 -13.78
C GLU A 138 12.97 -13.12 -13.09
N LEU A 139 11.67 -13.37 -13.29
CA LEU A 139 11.04 -14.60 -12.86
C LEU A 139 11.76 -15.80 -13.48
N GLN A 140 12.27 -16.71 -12.64
CA GLN A 140 12.93 -17.91 -13.13
C GLN A 140 11.87 -18.95 -13.53
N VAL A 141 12.01 -19.49 -14.74
CA VAL A 141 11.10 -20.50 -15.29
C VAL A 141 11.89 -21.65 -15.90
N SER A 142 11.32 -22.84 -15.87
CA SER A 142 11.82 -24.03 -16.60
C SER A 142 10.75 -24.59 -17.52
N SER A 143 11.17 -25.45 -18.45
CA SER A 143 10.26 -26.19 -19.32
C SER A 143 10.06 -27.61 -18.79
N VAL A 144 8.81 -27.98 -18.52
CA VAL A 144 8.43 -29.33 -18.06
C VAL A 144 7.26 -29.82 -18.93
N ALA A 145 7.46 -30.92 -19.65
CA ALA A 145 6.48 -31.49 -20.58
C ALA A 145 5.87 -30.42 -21.52
N ASP A 146 6.74 -29.69 -22.21
CA ASP A 146 6.42 -28.61 -23.16
C ASP A 146 5.62 -27.42 -22.59
N ARG A 147 5.56 -27.28 -21.26
CA ARG A 147 4.97 -26.13 -20.57
C ARG A 147 6.03 -25.36 -19.80
N SER A 148 5.94 -24.03 -19.85
CA SER A 148 6.73 -23.18 -18.95
C SER A 148 6.12 -23.23 -17.55
N VAL A 149 6.96 -23.45 -16.54
CA VAL A 149 6.56 -23.50 -15.13
C VAL A 149 7.48 -22.61 -14.29
N ILE A 150 7.00 -22.12 -13.15
CA ILE A 150 7.84 -21.39 -12.20
C ILE A 150 8.93 -22.34 -11.70
N ASP A 151 10.18 -21.94 -11.88
CA ASP A 151 11.33 -22.75 -11.46
C ASP A 151 11.48 -22.73 -9.94
N GLN A 152 11.92 -23.84 -9.35
CA GLN A 152 12.25 -23.92 -7.93
C GLN A 152 13.31 -22.88 -7.53
N ALA A 153 14.26 -22.57 -8.42
CA ALA A 153 15.28 -21.54 -8.21
C ALA A 153 14.69 -20.12 -8.09
N ASN A 154 13.45 -19.87 -8.54
CA ASN A 154 12.82 -18.56 -8.38
C ASN A 154 12.69 -18.15 -6.91
N ALA A 155 12.43 -19.11 -6.02
CA ALA A 155 12.30 -18.86 -4.59
C ALA A 155 13.59 -18.30 -3.96
N ALA A 156 14.77 -18.68 -4.49
CA ALA A 156 16.06 -18.22 -3.96
C ALA A 156 16.21 -16.69 -4.04
N ARG A 157 15.62 -16.05 -5.05
CA ARG A 157 15.62 -14.58 -5.19
C ARG A 157 14.91 -13.86 -4.05
N TYR A 158 13.93 -14.53 -3.44
CA TYR A 158 13.12 -13.97 -2.36
C TYR A 158 13.62 -14.36 -0.97
N ALA A 159 14.57 -15.31 -0.89
CA ALA A 159 15.05 -15.89 0.36
C ALA A 159 15.49 -14.86 1.42
N PRO A 160 16.35 -13.84 1.12
CA PRO A 160 16.77 -12.88 2.14
C PRO A 160 15.60 -12.06 2.68
N TYR A 161 14.65 -11.67 1.82
CA TYR A 161 13.49 -10.86 2.21
C TYR A 161 12.47 -11.68 3.01
N VAL A 162 12.22 -12.92 2.59
CA VAL A 162 11.32 -13.83 3.31
C VAL A 162 11.91 -14.17 4.68
N ALA A 163 13.20 -14.52 4.74
CA ALA A 163 13.88 -14.82 5.99
C ALA A 163 13.79 -13.64 6.97
N ALA A 164 14.09 -12.43 6.50
CA ALA A 164 13.95 -11.21 7.31
C ALA A 164 12.53 -11.05 7.85
N PHE A 165 11.51 -11.06 6.98
CA PHE A 165 10.11 -10.92 7.39
C PHE A 165 9.66 -11.98 8.40
N THR A 166 10.03 -13.24 8.17
CA THR A 166 9.63 -14.37 9.03
C THR A 166 10.41 -14.44 10.34
N SER A 167 11.53 -13.71 10.45
CA SER A 167 12.35 -13.66 11.67
C SER A 167 11.94 -12.55 12.64
N VAL A 168 11.11 -11.59 12.20
CA VAL A 168 10.67 -10.48 13.04
C VAL A 168 9.77 -10.98 14.17
N ASP A 169 10.04 -10.54 15.40
CA ASP A 169 9.14 -10.76 16.53
C ASP A 169 7.80 -10.04 16.27
N ALA A 170 6.72 -10.81 16.12
CA ALA A 170 5.40 -10.28 15.77
C ALA A 170 4.90 -9.27 16.82
N GLN A 171 5.23 -9.48 18.10
CA GLN A 171 4.83 -8.57 19.18
C GLN A 171 5.60 -7.25 19.09
N ALA A 172 6.91 -7.27 18.83
CA ALA A 172 7.72 -6.07 18.61
C ALA A 172 7.24 -5.28 17.39
N LEU A 173 6.93 -5.98 16.30
CA LEU A 173 6.36 -5.35 15.11
C LEU A 173 5.04 -4.65 15.43
N VAL A 174 4.13 -5.32 16.15
CA VAL A 174 2.84 -4.72 16.55
C VAL A 174 3.03 -3.55 17.50
N ARG A 175 3.95 -3.62 18.48
CA ARG A 175 4.26 -2.46 19.35
C ARG A 175 4.73 -1.25 18.52
N SER A 176 5.59 -1.47 17.53
CA SER A 176 6.02 -0.41 16.61
C SER A 176 4.84 0.12 15.78
N TYR A 177 4.01 -0.76 15.22
CA TYR A 177 2.80 -0.40 14.49
C TYR A 177 1.84 0.47 15.32
N VAL A 178 1.56 0.07 16.57
CA VAL A 178 0.69 0.80 17.51
C VAL A 178 1.26 2.18 17.81
N ARG A 179 2.58 2.28 18.03
CA ARG A 179 3.26 3.56 18.23
C ARG A 179 3.03 4.50 17.04
N PHE A 180 3.27 4.03 15.81
CA PHE A 180 3.11 4.84 14.59
C PHE A 180 1.67 4.91 14.06
N TYR A 181 0.69 4.30 14.75
CA TYR A 181 -0.68 4.18 14.28
C TYR A 181 -1.34 5.53 13.91
N PRO A 182 -1.17 6.62 14.66
CA PRO A 182 -1.72 7.93 14.27
C PRO A 182 -1.27 8.39 12.88
N LEU A 183 -0.01 8.12 12.51
CA LEU A 183 0.54 8.48 11.19
C LEU A 183 0.03 7.56 10.09
N PHE A 184 -0.07 6.25 10.36
CA PHE A 184 -0.68 5.31 9.42
C PHE A 184 -2.14 5.66 9.15
N GLN A 185 -2.90 5.97 10.20
CA GLN A 185 -4.30 6.37 10.10
C GLN A 185 -4.45 7.70 9.35
N GLN A 186 -3.59 8.70 9.62
CA GLN A 186 -3.58 9.96 8.88
C GLN A 186 -3.28 9.75 7.39
N ALA A 187 -2.24 8.97 7.07
CA ALA A 187 -1.89 8.65 5.69
C ALA A 187 -3.02 7.90 4.97
N TYR A 188 -3.74 7.01 5.68
CA TYR A 188 -4.89 6.30 5.12
C TYR A 188 -6.08 7.20 4.84
N ALA A 189 -6.42 8.10 5.77
CA ALA A 189 -7.47 9.10 5.58
C ALA A 189 -7.18 10.00 4.35
N ASN A 190 -5.91 10.36 4.13
CA ASN A 190 -5.46 11.16 2.99
C ASN A 190 -5.68 10.48 1.62
N LEU A 191 -5.99 9.17 1.57
CA LEU A 191 -6.35 8.46 0.33
C LEU A 191 -7.80 8.72 -0.12
N GLY A 192 -8.60 9.44 0.67
CA GLY A 192 -9.96 9.86 0.28
C GLY A 192 -11.08 9.11 0.99
N ALA A 193 -10.81 8.47 2.14
CA ALA A 193 -11.83 7.82 2.97
C ALA A 193 -11.57 8.07 4.47
N PRO A 194 -11.85 9.28 4.98
CA PRO A 194 -11.49 9.68 6.34
C PRO A 194 -12.18 8.86 7.44
N ASP A 195 -13.35 8.28 7.14
CA ASP A 195 -14.13 7.49 8.09
C ASP A 195 -13.71 6.01 8.17
N ARG A 196 -12.66 5.62 7.42
CA ARG A 196 -12.16 4.23 7.44
C ARG A 196 -10.95 4.10 8.36
N TYR A 197 -10.89 2.98 9.05
CA TYR A 197 -9.81 2.67 9.99
C TYR A 197 -8.73 1.83 9.32
N PHE A 198 -7.47 2.23 9.46
CA PHE A 198 -6.37 1.53 8.82
C PHE A 198 -6.14 0.14 9.42
N ASN A 199 -6.33 -0.05 10.73
CA ASN A 199 -6.16 -1.37 11.35
C ASN A 199 -7.19 -2.39 10.85
N ASP A 200 -8.44 -1.94 10.63
CA ASP A 200 -9.46 -2.74 9.96
C ASP A 200 -8.97 -3.20 8.58
N ARG A 201 -8.38 -2.28 7.82
CA ARG A 201 -7.83 -2.58 6.50
C ARG A 201 -6.66 -3.58 6.57
N VAL A 202 -5.75 -3.42 7.53
CA VAL A 202 -4.62 -4.33 7.75
C VAL A 202 -5.13 -5.75 8.03
N ILE A 203 -6.09 -5.91 8.94
CA ILE A 203 -6.66 -7.23 9.26
C ILE A 203 -7.38 -7.84 8.05
N ASP A 204 -8.20 -7.06 7.32
CA ASP A 204 -8.87 -7.52 6.11
C ASP A 204 -7.86 -8.00 5.05
N VAL A 205 -6.74 -7.29 4.88
CA VAL A 205 -5.67 -7.66 3.95
C VAL A 205 -4.98 -8.93 4.41
N ILE A 206 -4.64 -9.06 5.70
CA ILE A 206 -4.03 -10.29 6.22
C ILE A 206 -4.97 -11.48 5.99
N ASP A 207 -6.25 -11.36 6.33
CA ASP A 207 -7.25 -12.42 6.11
C ASP A 207 -7.39 -12.79 4.63
N HIS A 208 -7.31 -11.81 3.73
CA HIS A 208 -7.30 -12.04 2.29
C HIS A 208 -6.06 -12.82 1.82
N LEU A 209 -4.88 -12.48 2.33
CA LEU A 209 -3.62 -13.16 1.99
C LEU A 209 -3.57 -14.59 2.55
N LEU A 210 -4.12 -14.81 3.75
CA LEU A 210 -4.20 -16.15 4.34
C LEU A 210 -5.08 -17.10 3.52
N ARG A 211 -6.06 -16.57 2.78
CA ARG A 211 -6.91 -17.32 1.83
C ARG A 211 -6.24 -17.58 0.46
N THR A 212 -4.94 -17.31 0.30
CA THR A 212 -4.23 -17.62 -0.96
C THR A 212 -4.35 -19.11 -1.27
N PRO A 213 -4.81 -19.49 -2.48
CA PRO A 213 -4.98 -20.88 -2.88
C PRO A 213 -3.64 -21.63 -2.91
N GLU A 214 -3.69 -22.95 -2.78
CA GLU A 214 -2.53 -23.84 -2.81
C GLU A 214 -2.63 -24.76 -4.03
N PRO A 215 -2.14 -24.31 -5.20
CA PRO A 215 -2.22 -25.09 -6.43
C PRO A 215 -1.19 -26.21 -6.47
N ASN A 216 -1.46 -27.21 -7.31
CA ASN A 216 -0.51 -28.26 -7.63
C ASN A 216 0.79 -27.68 -8.20
N GLN A 217 1.92 -28.24 -7.77
CA GLN A 217 3.25 -27.83 -8.21
C GLN A 217 3.76 -28.73 -9.35
N PRO A 218 4.60 -28.20 -10.25
CA PRO A 218 5.00 -26.80 -10.38
C PRO A 218 3.92 -25.95 -11.07
N ILE A 219 3.83 -24.66 -10.73
CA ILE A 219 2.79 -23.77 -11.27
C ILE A 219 3.14 -23.39 -12.72
N ALA A 220 2.22 -23.66 -13.65
CA ALA A 220 2.38 -23.30 -15.05
C ALA A 220 2.20 -21.81 -15.31
N VAL A 221 3.01 -21.26 -16.22
CA VAL A 221 2.98 -19.86 -16.64
C VAL A 221 3.00 -19.73 -18.17
N VAL A 222 2.44 -18.63 -18.67
CA VAL A 222 2.43 -18.28 -20.10
C VAL A 222 2.92 -16.85 -20.28
N ARG A 223 3.55 -16.56 -21.42
CA ARG A 223 3.95 -15.18 -21.75
C ARG A 223 2.79 -14.45 -22.42
N ASP A 224 2.53 -13.22 -21.97
CA ASP A 224 1.64 -12.31 -22.67
C ASP A 224 2.34 -11.64 -23.88
N ALA A 225 1.58 -10.88 -24.67
CA ALA A 225 2.10 -10.15 -25.83
C ALA A 225 3.20 -9.12 -25.47
N ARG A 226 3.35 -8.77 -24.19
CA ARG A 226 4.36 -7.83 -23.67
C ARG A 226 5.54 -8.57 -23.03
N GLY A 227 5.60 -9.90 -23.20
CA GLY A 227 6.67 -10.75 -22.67
C GLY A 227 6.59 -11.02 -21.17
N ARG A 228 5.51 -10.62 -20.47
CA ARG A 228 5.34 -10.85 -19.03
C ARG A 228 4.81 -12.25 -18.78
N TYR A 229 5.30 -12.90 -17.74
CA TYR A 229 4.76 -14.17 -17.28
C TYR A 229 3.48 -13.98 -16.47
N LEU A 230 2.41 -14.58 -16.97
CA LEU A 230 1.11 -14.73 -16.32
C LEU A 230 0.95 -16.17 -15.85
N PHE A 231 0.12 -16.40 -14.84
CA PHE A 231 -0.28 -17.77 -14.50
C PHE A 231 -1.11 -18.36 -15.63
N ALA A 232 -0.85 -19.62 -15.97
CA ALA A 232 -1.61 -20.33 -17.01
C ALA A 232 -3.04 -20.66 -16.55
N ASP A 233 -3.22 -20.89 -15.25
CA ASP A 233 -4.53 -21.08 -14.63
C ASP A 233 -5.25 -19.73 -14.48
N PRO A 234 -6.42 -19.52 -15.12
CA PRO A 234 -7.18 -18.29 -15.04
C PRO A 234 -7.60 -17.91 -13.61
N ALA A 235 -7.85 -18.89 -12.74
CA ALA A 235 -8.22 -18.64 -11.35
C ALA A 235 -7.04 -18.07 -10.54
N LEU A 236 -5.82 -18.56 -10.82
CA LEU A 236 -4.60 -18.02 -10.20
C LEU A 236 -4.24 -16.64 -10.77
N GLU A 237 -4.44 -16.41 -12.07
CA GLU A 237 -4.15 -15.10 -12.67
C GLU A 237 -5.14 -14.02 -12.21
N ALA A 238 -6.40 -14.38 -11.96
CA ALA A 238 -7.42 -13.49 -11.40
C ALA A 238 -7.21 -13.16 -9.92
N ALA A 239 -6.32 -13.88 -9.21
CA ALA A 239 -6.01 -13.60 -7.82
C ALA A 239 -5.41 -12.20 -7.62
N SER A 240 -5.51 -11.68 -6.39
CA SER A 240 -4.98 -10.35 -6.10
C SER A 240 -3.47 -10.28 -6.23
N VAL A 241 -2.92 -9.07 -6.36
CA VAL A 241 -1.47 -8.85 -6.45
C VAL A 241 -0.71 -9.48 -5.27
N GLY A 242 -1.26 -9.41 -4.05
CA GLY A 242 -0.66 -10.02 -2.87
C GLY A 242 -0.71 -11.56 -2.88
N GLN A 243 -1.83 -12.15 -3.32
CA GLN A 243 -1.93 -13.60 -3.47
C GLN A 243 -1.01 -14.12 -4.57
N LYS A 244 -0.93 -13.41 -5.71
CA LYS A 244 0.02 -13.70 -6.79
C LYS A 244 1.48 -13.58 -6.34
N ALA A 245 1.79 -12.66 -5.43
CA ALA A 245 3.12 -12.57 -4.84
C ALA A 245 3.45 -13.82 -4.01
N LEU A 246 2.54 -14.26 -3.13
CA LEU A 246 2.70 -15.49 -2.33
C LEU A 246 2.88 -16.73 -3.21
N LEU A 247 2.08 -16.87 -4.27
CA LEU A 247 2.21 -17.98 -5.23
C LEU A 247 3.60 -18.06 -5.89
N ARG A 248 4.25 -16.90 -6.13
CA ARG A 248 5.58 -16.84 -6.75
C ARG A 248 6.73 -17.18 -5.80
N LEU A 249 6.51 -17.20 -4.49
CA LEU A 249 7.51 -17.59 -3.49
C LEU A 249 7.76 -19.11 -3.46
N GLY A 250 6.82 -19.89 -4.00
CA GLY A 250 6.80 -21.35 -3.83
C GLY A 250 6.24 -21.78 -2.47
N PRO A 251 5.93 -23.08 -2.30
CA PRO A 251 5.11 -23.56 -1.18
C PRO A 251 5.76 -23.34 0.19
N THR A 252 7.06 -23.61 0.34
CA THR A 252 7.75 -23.48 1.63
C THR A 252 7.81 -22.03 2.12
N GLN A 253 8.20 -21.10 1.27
CA GLN A 253 8.27 -19.68 1.63
C GLN A 253 6.86 -19.09 1.82
N ALA A 254 5.89 -19.47 0.97
CA ALA A 254 4.50 -19.03 1.15
C ALA A 254 3.93 -19.50 2.49
N ALA A 255 4.20 -20.75 2.90
CA ALA A 255 3.77 -21.27 4.21
C ALA A 255 4.42 -20.49 5.37
N ALA A 256 5.72 -20.20 5.30
CA ALA A 256 6.41 -19.41 6.31
C ALA A 256 5.86 -17.98 6.42
N VAL A 257 5.59 -17.33 5.28
CA VAL A 257 4.97 -15.99 5.26
C VAL A 257 3.54 -16.04 5.82
N LYS A 258 2.73 -17.03 5.45
CA LYS A 258 1.38 -17.22 6.01
C LYS A 258 1.41 -17.42 7.53
N ALA A 259 2.34 -18.21 8.06
CA ALA A 259 2.51 -18.41 9.50
C ALA A 259 2.86 -17.10 10.21
N GLN A 260 3.78 -16.31 9.63
CA GLN A 260 4.12 -14.99 10.17
C GLN A 260 2.93 -14.02 10.12
N LEU A 261 2.16 -14.01 9.03
CA LEU A 261 0.93 -13.21 8.93
C LEU A 261 -0.11 -13.60 9.99
N GLN A 262 -0.25 -14.90 10.31
CA GLN A 262 -1.10 -15.37 11.41
C GLN A 262 -0.61 -14.87 12.77
N ALA A 263 0.70 -14.91 13.02
CA ALA A 263 1.30 -14.40 14.26
C ALA A 263 1.07 -12.88 14.43
N ILE A 264 1.30 -12.10 13.36
CA ILE A 264 1.05 -10.65 13.34
C ILE A 264 -0.42 -10.36 13.59
N ARG A 265 -1.33 -11.09 12.92
CA ARG A 265 -2.76 -10.94 13.13
C ARG A 265 -3.13 -11.19 14.59
N ALA A 266 -2.65 -12.29 15.18
CA ALA A 266 -2.92 -12.62 16.58
C ALA A 266 -2.44 -11.51 17.53
N ALA A 267 -1.23 -10.97 17.31
CA ALA A 267 -0.70 -9.86 18.09
C ALA A 267 -1.54 -8.58 17.93
N LEU A 268 -1.99 -8.23 16.72
CA LEU A 268 -2.86 -7.08 16.47
C LEU A 268 -4.22 -7.21 17.18
N LEU A 269 -4.75 -8.43 17.32
CA LEU A 269 -6.01 -8.67 18.02
C LEU A 269 -5.87 -8.61 19.54
N GLN A 270 -4.66 -8.82 20.07
CA GLN A 270 -4.33 -8.70 21.49
C GLN A 270 -4.05 -7.26 21.90
N SER A 271 -3.60 -6.40 20.97
CA SER A 271 -3.32 -4.97 21.20
C SER A 271 -4.57 -4.07 21.11
N ARG A 272 -5.78 -4.65 21.23
CA ARG A 272 -7.07 -3.96 21.18
C ARG A 272 -7.45 -3.40 22.53
#